data_AF-A0A8R2R5U5-F1
#
_entry.id   AF-A0A8R2R5U5-F1
#
_cell.length_a   1.000
_cell.length_b   1.000
_cell.length_c   1.000
_cell.angle_alpha   90.00
_cell.angle_beta   90.00
_cell.angle_gamma   90.00
#
_symmetry.space_group_name_H-M   'P 1'
#
loop_
_entity.id
_entity.type
_entity.pdbx_description
1 polymer ?
#
loop_
_entity_poly.entity_id
_entity_poly.type
_entity_poly.pdbx_seq_one_letter_code
_entity_poly.pdbx_strand_id
1 'polypeptide(L)'
;MGCNTSSEAKNEKNNQNEQKAQNNENKANNATEEKNKEGVKSEEQAATKIQAAFRGHRTRKSMSMKAAKQEPCKPEPVPTKAELEAEFKSDDKELCHAATKIQASFRGHQARKETQAQKEKEKQDKEDIEKIDLTDPDLNKAATKIQASFRGHKVRKDVPN
;
A
#
# COMPACT_ATOMS: atom_id res chain seq x y z
N MET A 1 69.89 38.33 34.80
CA MET A 1 69.55 38.58 33.37
C MET A 1 68.88 37.33 32.86
N GLY A 2 67.68 37.31 32.28
CA GLY A 2 66.65 38.30 32.01
C GLY A 2 65.40 37.49 31.67
N CYS A 3 64.24 38.05 31.99
CA CYS A 3 62.92 37.49 31.66
C CYS A 3 62.78 37.28 30.15
N ASN A 4 62.02 36.27 29.71
CA ASN A 4 61.04 36.35 28.62
C ASN A 4 60.43 34.98 28.28
N THR A 5 59.32 34.60 28.92
CA THR A 5 58.30 33.68 28.36
C THR A 5 56.93 33.97 29.00
N SER A 6 56.43 35.20 28.85
CA SER A 6 55.08 35.60 29.36
C SER A 6 54.07 35.87 28.23
N SER A 7 54.46 35.70 26.97
CA SER A 7 53.63 35.99 25.79
C SER A 7 52.99 34.75 25.15
N GLU A 8 53.47 33.53 25.39
CA GLU A 8 52.95 32.32 24.72
C GLU A 8 51.74 31.70 25.42
N ALA A 9 51.63 31.81 26.75
CA ALA A 9 50.53 31.20 27.51
C ALA A 9 49.18 31.95 27.40
N LYS A 10 49.15 33.16 26.83
CA LYS A 10 47.91 33.92 26.59
C LYS A 10 47.35 33.75 25.17
N ASN A 11 48.12 33.22 24.22
CA ASN A 11 47.67 33.07 22.84
C ASN A 11 46.99 31.72 22.57
N GLU A 12 47.31 30.67 23.33
CA GLU A 12 46.70 29.34 23.15
C GLU A 12 45.27 29.22 23.72
N LYS A 13 44.93 30.00 24.74
CA LYS A 13 43.56 29.99 25.33
C LYS A 13 42.53 30.78 24.52
N ASN A 14 42.95 31.76 23.72
CA ASN A 14 42.04 32.49 22.83
C ASN A 14 41.72 31.66 21.56
N ASN A 15 42.70 30.95 21.02
CA ASN A 15 42.52 30.19 19.77
C ASN A 15 41.62 28.94 19.96
N GLN A 16 41.62 28.32 21.14
CA GLN A 16 40.71 27.21 21.46
C GLN A 16 39.25 27.65 21.67
N ASN A 17 39.01 28.92 22.03
CA ASN A 17 37.67 29.44 22.26
C ASN A 17 37.01 29.94 20.97
N GLU A 18 37.80 30.50 20.04
CA GLU A 18 37.34 30.90 18.70
C GLU A 18 37.01 29.70 17.81
N GLN A 19 37.80 28.61 17.87
CA GLN A 19 37.51 27.37 17.14
C GLN A 19 36.26 26.64 17.66
N LYS A 20 35.92 26.77 18.96
CA LYS A 20 34.69 26.20 19.54
C LYS A 20 33.43 27.00 19.18
N ALA A 21 33.54 28.32 19.02
CA ALA A 21 32.44 29.17 18.58
C ALA A 21 32.08 28.92 17.09
N GLN A 22 33.10 28.86 16.21
CA GLN A 22 32.90 28.59 14.78
C GLN A 22 32.33 27.18 14.51
N ASN A 23 32.69 26.18 15.32
CA ASN A 23 32.13 24.81 15.18
C ASN A 23 30.68 24.69 15.67
N ASN A 24 30.27 25.51 16.64
CA ASN A 24 28.90 25.50 17.16
C ASN A 24 27.93 26.26 16.24
N GLU A 25 28.39 27.34 15.61
CA GLU A 25 27.64 28.06 14.57
C GLU A 25 27.43 27.19 13.31
N ASN A 26 28.45 26.44 12.87
CA ASN A 26 28.31 25.53 11.73
C ASN A 26 27.35 24.36 12.01
N LYS A 27 27.30 23.85 13.24
CA LYS A 27 26.35 22.79 13.66
C LYS A 27 24.91 23.32 13.74
N ALA A 28 24.72 24.57 14.18
CA ALA A 28 23.41 25.23 14.21
C ALA A 28 22.91 25.57 12.80
N ASN A 29 23.80 26.01 11.89
CA ASN A 29 23.44 26.34 10.51
C ASN A 29 23.02 25.09 9.71
N ASN A 30 23.71 23.96 9.88
CA ASN A 30 23.36 22.69 9.20
C ASN A 30 22.00 22.12 9.68
N ALA A 31 21.73 22.17 10.99
CA ALA A 31 20.45 21.73 11.55
C ALA A 31 19.25 22.61 11.13
N THR A 32 19.50 23.88 10.81
CA THR A 32 18.46 24.83 10.35
C THR A 32 18.17 24.63 8.85
N GLU A 33 19.15 24.24 8.06
CA GLU A 33 18.96 23.89 6.63
C GLU A 33 18.23 22.56 6.42
N GLU A 34 18.47 21.54 7.25
CA GLU A 34 17.75 20.26 7.14
C GLU A 34 16.26 20.37 7.52
N LYS A 35 15.93 21.12 8.59
CA LYS A 35 14.53 21.38 8.95
C LYS A 35 13.77 22.20 7.90
N ASN A 36 14.44 23.14 7.24
CA ASN A 36 13.83 23.91 6.14
C ASN A 36 13.62 23.04 4.89
N LYS A 37 14.53 22.11 4.57
CA LYS A 37 14.35 21.16 3.44
C LYS A 37 13.18 20.20 3.66
N GLU A 38 12.99 19.70 4.88
CA GLU A 38 11.83 18.84 5.21
C GLU A 38 10.50 19.60 5.19
N GLY A 39 10.49 20.86 5.66
CA GLY A 39 9.33 21.76 5.59
C GLY A 39 8.91 22.06 4.15
N VAL A 40 9.86 22.43 3.29
CA VAL A 40 9.60 22.72 1.87
C VAL A 40 9.10 21.48 1.13
N LYS A 41 9.65 20.29 1.41
CA LYS A 41 9.19 19.02 0.82
C LYS A 41 7.77 18.64 1.27
N SER A 42 7.41 18.99 2.50
CA SER A 42 6.04 18.83 3.02
C SER A 42 5.06 19.80 2.36
N GLU A 43 5.46 21.05 2.16
CA GLU A 43 4.69 22.08 1.46
C GLU A 43 4.46 21.73 -0.03
N GLU A 44 5.49 21.27 -0.73
CA GLU A 44 5.38 20.80 -2.13
C GLU A 44 4.43 19.62 -2.26
N GLN A 45 4.49 18.66 -1.32
CA GLN A 45 3.56 17.52 -1.28
C GLN A 45 2.13 17.98 -0.98
N ALA A 46 1.95 18.91 -0.04
CA ALA A 46 0.65 19.49 0.27
C ALA A 46 0.07 20.24 -0.93
N ALA A 47 0.88 21.07 -1.60
CA ALA A 47 0.51 21.78 -2.81
C ALA A 47 0.11 20.82 -3.93
N THR A 48 0.88 19.75 -4.14
CA THR A 48 0.58 18.70 -5.13
C THR A 48 -0.76 18.03 -4.82
N LYS A 49 -1.05 17.72 -3.54
CA LYS A 49 -2.34 17.16 -3.11
C LYS A 49 -3.50 18.12 -3.39
N ILE A 50 -3.35 19.40 -3.06
CA ILE A 50 -4.37 20.43 -3.31
C ILE A 50 -4.62 20.60 -4.81
N GLN A 51 -3.56 20.65 -5.63
CA GLN A 51 -3.66 20.75 -7.09
C GLN A 51 -4.35 19.53 -7.70
N ALA A 52 -3.99 18.32 -7.27
CA ALA A 52 -4.62 17.08 -7.71
C ALA A 52 -6.11 17.04 -7.31
N ALA A 53 -6.43 17.39 -6.06
CA ALA A 53 -7.80 17.45 -5.57
C ALA A 53 -8.65 18.47 -6.36
N PHE A 54 -8.10 19.65 -6.65
CA PHE A 54 -8.78 20.69 -7.42
C PHE A 54 -9.00 20.30 -8.88
N ARG A 55 -7.99 19.72 -9.56
CA ARG A 55 -8.16 19.14 -10.91
C ARG A 55 -9.28 18.10 -10.94
N GLY A 56 -9.32 17.24 -9.94
CA GLY A 56 -10.40 16.27 -9.76
C GLY A 56 -11.76 16.95 -9.54
N HIS A 57 -11.82 17.97 -8.68
CA HIS A 57 -13.06 18.70 -8.39
C HIS A 57 -13.60 19.43 -9.63
N ARG A 58 -12.76 20.10 -10.42
CA ARG A 58 -13.17 20.75 -11.68
C ARG A 58 -13.80 19.75 -12.65
N THR A 59 -13.16 18.61 -12.84
CA THR A 59 -13.66 17.54 -13.71
C THR A 59 -15.03 17.05 -13.22
N ARG A 60 -15.13 16.70 -11.94
CA ARG A 60 -16.40 16.25 -11.32
C ARG A 60 -17.50 17.30 -11.39
N LYS A 61 -17.18 18.58 -11.16
CA LYS A 61 -18.15 19.70 -11.26
C LYS A 61 -18.66 19.89 -12.68
N SER A 62 -17.77 19.78 -13.68
CA SER A 62 -18.18 19.85 -15.10
C SER A 62 -19.10 18.69 -15.50
N MET A 63 -18.86 17.49 -14.98
CA MET A 63 -19.69 16.30 -15.22
C MET A 63 -21.02 16.39 -14.47
N SER A 64 -21.02 16.85 -13.22
CA SER A 64 -22.23 17.09 -12.43
C SER A 64 -23.13 18.17 -13.05
N MET A 65 -22.56 19.25 -13.59
CA MET A 65 -23.33 20.28 -14.31
C MET A 65 -23.89 19.79 -15.64
N LYS A 66 -23.23 18.82 -16.30
CA LYS A 66 -23.77 18.13 -17.48
C LYS A 66 -24.88 17.16 -17.09
N ALA A 67 -24.75 16.44 -15.98
CA ALA A 67 -25.79 15.57 -15.43
C ALA A 67 -27.02 16.38 -14.93
N ALA A 68 -26.83 17.57 -14.37
CA ALA A 68 -27.93 18.45 -13.94
C ALA A 68 -28.71 19.11 -15.10
N LYS A 69 -28.17 19.08 -16.33
CA LYS A 69 -28.85 19.50 -17.56
C LYS A 69 -29.53 18.35 -18.29
N GLN A 70 -29.36 17.12 -17.81
CA GLN A 70 -30.20 16.01 -18.22
C GLN A 70 -31.48 16.09 -17.38
N GLU A 71 -32.63 16.19 -18.06
CA GLU A 71 -33.95 16.14 -17.44
C GLU A 71 -34.03 14.99 -16.43
N PRO A 72 -34.73 15.17 -15.29
CA PRO A 72 -34.95 14.10 -14.33
C PRO A 72 -35.60 12.92 -15.07
N CYS A 73 -34.88 11.79 -15.08
CA CYS A 73 -35.37 10.54 -15.62
C CYS A 73 -36.70 10.23 -14.91
N LYS A 74 -37.79 10.26 -15.68
CA LYS A 74 -39.10 9.79 -15.21
C LYS A 74 -38.91 8.35 -14.70
N PRO A 75 -39.70 7.89 -13.72
CA PRO A 75 -39.72 6.46 -13.41
C PRO A 75 -40.26 5.71 -14.63
N GLU A 76 -39.34 5.31 -15.50
CA GLU A 76 -39.61 4.44 -16.64
C GLU A 76 -40.14 3.11 -16.08
N PRO A 77 -41.23 2.55 -16.65
CA PRO A 77 -41.69 1.23 -16.28
C PRO A 77 -40.55 0.22 -16.47
N VAL A 78 -40.45 -0.74 -15.56
CA VAL A 78 -39.41 -1.78 -15.62
C VAL A 78 -39.49 -2.45 -16.99
N PRO A 79 -38.47 -2.33 -17.84
CA PRO A 79 -38.54 -2.84 -19.21
C PRO A 79 -38.73 -4.35 -19.17
N THR A 80 -39.69 -4.83 -19.94
CA THR A 80 -39.95 -6.25 -20.08
C THR A 80 -38.78 -6.93 -20.81
N LYS A 81 -38.59 -8.24 -20.57
CA LYS A 81 -37.51 -9.01 -21.21
C LYS A 81 -37.51 -8.86 -22.75
N ALA A 82 -38.70 -8.78 -23.36
CA ALA A 82 -38.86 -8.62 -24.80
C ALA A 82 -38.38 -7.24 -25.31
N GLU A 83 -38.57 -6.18 -24.52
CA GLU A 83 -38.08 -4.83 -24.85
C GLU A 83 -36.55 -4.77 -24.74
N LEU A 84 -35.96 -5.41 -23.73
CA LEU A 84 -34.50 -5.55 -23.61
C LEU A 84 -33.89 -6.36 -24.75
N GLU A 85 -34.50 -7.48 -25.15
CA GLU A 85 -34.00 -8.25 -26.31
C GLU A 85 -34.13 -7.47 -27.63
N ALA A 86 -35.13 -6.60 -27.76
CA ALA A 86 -35.29 -5.74 -28.93
C ALA A 86 -34.21 -4.63 -29.00
N GLU A 87 -33.77 -4.13 -27.85
CA GLU A 87 -32.74 -3.09 -27.73
C GLU A 87 -31.32 -3.67 -27.81
N PHE A 88 -31.08 -4.84 -27.22
CA PHE A 88 -29.79 -5.55 -27.20
C PHE A 88 -29.74 -6.65 -28.26
N LYS A 89 -29.73 -6.25 -29.53
CA LYS A 89 -29.66 -7.19 -30.65
C LYS A 89 -28.31 -7.90 -30.67
N SER A 90 -28.33 -9.22 -30.78
CA SER A 90 -27.11 -10.05 -30.92
C SER A 90 -26.31 -9.78 -32.19
N ASP A 91 -26.91 -9.11 -33.18
CA ASP A 91 -26.26 -8.79 -34.46
C ASP A 91 -25.49 -7.47 -34.40
N ASP A 92 -25.66 -6.70 -33.33
CA ASP A 92 -24.91 -5.47 -33.10
C ASP A 92 -23.47 -5.81 -32.70
N LYS A 93 -22.55 -5.56 -33.64
CA LYS A 93 -21.11 -5.81 -33.46
C LYS A 93 -20.51 -4.99 -32.32
N GLU A 94 -20.97 -3.76 -32.10
CA GLU A 94 -20.46 -2.91 -31.02
C GLU A 94 -20.89 -3.47 -29.66
N LEU A 95 -22.15 -3.89 -29.57
CA LEU A 95 -22.71 -4.53 -28.38
C LEU A 95 -21.98 -5.83 -28.04
N CYS A 96 -21.77 -6.70 -29.03
CA CYS A 96 -21.02 -7.94 -28.86
C CYS A 96 -19.58 -7.69 -28.42
N HIS A 97 -18.91 -6.68 -28.99
CA HIS A 97 -17.56 -6.32 -28.60
C HIS A 97 -17.49 -5.82 -27.15
N ALA A 98 -18.44 -4.95 -26.77
CA ALA A 98 -18.55 -4.46 -25.39
C ALA A 98 -18.82 -5.61 -24.40
N ALA A 99 -19.78 -6.48 -24.70
CA ALA A 99 -20.10 -7.65 -23.89
C ALA A 99 -18.87 -8.56 -23.71
N THR A 100 -18.16 -8.84 -24.80
CA THR A 100 -16.91 -9.64 -24.78
C THR A 100 -15.86 -9.00 -23.87
N LYS A 101 -15.70 -7.67 -23.92
CA LYS A 101 -14.75 -6.93 -23.08
C LYS A 101 -15.11 -7.01 -21.60
N ILE A 102 -16.39 -6.88 -21.26
CA ILE A 102 -16.88 -7.02 -19.88
C ILE A 102 -16.63 -8.43 -19.37
N GLN A 103 -17.00 -9.45 -20.15
CA GLN A 103 -16.79 -10.86 -19.79
C GLN A 103 -15.31 -11.19 -19.60
N ALA A 104 -14.44 -10.73 -20.50
CA ALA A 104 -13.01 -10.92 -20.40
C ALA A 104 -12.41 -10.25 -19.16
N SER A 105 -12.84 -9.01 -18.87
CA SER A 105 -12.43 -8.27 -17.67
C SER A 105 -12.85 -9.00 -16.39
N PHE A 106 -14.10 -9.48 -16.32
CA PHE A 106 -14.62 -10.21 -15.17
C PHE A 106 -13.88 -11.53 -14.96
N ARG A 107 -13.70 -12.34 -16.01
CA ARG A 107 -12.92 -13.59 -15.94
C ARG A 107 -11.50 -13.33 -15.44
N GLY A 108 -10.86 -12.25 -15.93
CA GLY A 108 -9.55 -11.83 -15.45
C GLY A 108 -9.56 -11.38 -13.98
N HIS A 109 -10.60 -10.67 -13.53
CA HIS A 109 -10.74 -10.25 -12.13
C HIS A 109 -10.89 -11.46 -11.21
N GLN A 110 -11.73 -12.43 -11.57
CA GLN A 110 -11.93 -13.66 -10.79
C GLN A 110 -10.62 -14.44 -10.64
N ALA A 111 -9.89 -14.66 -11.75
CA ALA A 111 -8.60 -15.35 -11.71
C ALA A 111 -7.59 -14.63 -10.80
N ARG A 112 -7.49 -13.29 -10.88
CA ARG A 112 -6.60 -12.52 -10.01
C ARG A 112 -7.01 -12.62 -8.54
N LYS A 113 -8.31 -12.53 -8.25
CA LYS A 113 -8.85 -12.64 -6.88
C LYS A 113 -8.53 -14.00 -6.26
N GLU A 114 -8.68 -15.08 -7.02
CA GLU A 114 -8.34 -16.43 -6.58
C GLU A 114 -6.84 -16.58 -6.27
N THR A 115 -5.96 -16.11 -7.17
CA THR A 115 -4.51 -16.16 -6.92
C THR A 115 -4.08 -15.31 -5.74
N GLN A 116 -4.71 -14.14 -5.54
CA GLN A 116 -4.44 -13.30 -4.38
C GLN A 116 -4.88 -13.99 -3.09
N ALA A 117 -6.08 -14.58 -3.06
CA ALA A 117 -6.56 -15.33 -1.90
C ALA A 117 -5.68 -16.54 -1.58
N GLN A 118 -5.18 -17.26 -2.58
CA GLN A 118 -4.22 -18.35 -2.38
C GLN A 118 -2.90 -17.82 -1.80
N LYS A 119 -2.36 -16.74 -2.35
CA LYS A 119 -1.11 -16.13 -1.87
C LYS A 119 -1.23 -15.58 -0.45
N GLU A 120 -2.38 -15.03 -0.08
CA GLU A 120 -2.66 -14.58 1.29
C GLU A 120 -2.73 -15.77 2.26
N LYS A 121 -3.39 -16.87 1.88
CA LYS A 121 -3.37 -18.12 2.66
C LYS A 121 -1.96 -18.68 2.82
N GLU A 122 -1.20 -18.79 1.75
CA GLU A 122 0.18 -19.29 1.82
C GLU A 122 1.08 -18.42 2.71
N LYS A 123 0.89 -17.10 2.69
CA LYS A 123 1.61 -16.21 3.60
C LYS A 123 1.20 -16.44 5.04
N GLN A 124 -0.09 -16.53 5.31
CA GLN A 124 -0.61 -16.81 6.64
C GLN A 124 -0.09 -18.15 7.17
N ASP A 125 -0.14 -19.22 6.36
CA ASP A 125 0.37 -20.53 6.71
C ASP A 125 1.87 -20.48 7.04
N LYS A 126 2.67 -19.72 6.28
CA LYS A 126 4.10 -19.53 6.56
C LYS A 126 4.35 -18.78 7.86
N GLU A 127 3.64 -17.67 8.08
CA GLU A 127 3.73 -16.89 9.31
C GLU A 127 3.33 -17.74 10.53
N ASP A 128 2.33 -18.60 10.38
CA ASP A 128 1.88 -19.47 11.45
C ASP A 128 2.89 -20.60 11.71
N ILE A 129 3.56 -21.13 10.69
CA ILE A 129 4.68 -22.07 10.85
C ILE A 129 5.85 -21.41 11.59
N GLU A 130 6.20 -20.17 11.25
CA GLU A 130 7.29 -19.43 11.91
C GLU A 130 7.04 -19.16 13.40
N LYS A 131 5.77 -19.09 13.82
CA LYS A 131 5.38 -18.91 15.23
C LYS A 131 5.44 -20.19 16.06
N ILE A 132 5.65 -21.36 15.44
CA ILE A 132 5.69 -22.64 16.16
C ILE A 132 7.01 -22.79 16.91
N ASP A 133 6.93 -22.94 18.23
CA ASP A 133 8.08 -23.35 19.03
C ASP A 133 8.31 -24.87 18.92
N LEU A 134 9.32 -25.26 18.15
CA LEU A 134 9.70 -26.67 17.97
C LEU A 134 10.27 -27.32 19.24
N THR A 135 10.67 -26.53 20.23
CA THR A 135 11.22 -27.04 21.49
C THR A 135 10.15 -27.36 22.53
N ASP A 136 8.90 -26.95 22.29
CA ASP A 136 7.78 -27.24 23.19
C ASP A 136 7.50 -28.75 23.25
N PRO A 137 7.67 -29.40 24.41
CA PRO A 137 7.42 -30.83 24.56
C PRO A 137 5.95 -31.21 24.36
N ASP A 138 5.00 -30.32 24.65
CA ASP A 138 3.57 -30.63 24.52
C ASP A 138 3.11 -30.53 23.07
N LEU A 139 3.64 -29.56 22.30
CA LEU A 139 3.46 -29.50 20.84
C LEU A 139 3.99 -30.77 20.15
N ASN A 140 5.18 -31.25 20.55
CA ASN A 140 5.76 -32.48 20.00
C ASN A 140 4.92 -33.74 20.30
N LYS A 141 4.38 -33.85 21.52
CA LYS A 141 3.44 -34.95 21.88
C LYS A 141 2.16 -34.88 21.03
N ALA A 142 1.59 -33.68 20.86
CA ALA A 142 0.40 -33.48 20.04
C ALA A 142 0.66 -33.85 18.57
N ALA A 143 1.76 -33.38 17.99
CA ALA A 143 2.16 -33.70 16.62
C ALA A 143 2.31 -35.21 16.41
N THR A 144 2.98 -35.91 17.34
CA THR A 144 3.14 -37.37 17.31
C THR A 144 1.78 -38.08 17.30
N LYS A 145 0.83 -37.62 18.12
CA LYS A 145 -0.52 -38.20 18.18
C LYS A 145 -1.30 -37.98 16.87
N ILE A 146 -1.20 -36.79 16.28
CA ILE A 146 -1.83 -36.47 14.98
C ILE A 146 -1.23 -37.33 13.88
N GLN A 147 0.10 -37.44 13.81
CA GLN A 147 0.81 -38.27 12.84
C GLN A 147 0.44 -39.75 12.93
N ALA A 148 0.40 -40.31 14.15
CA ALA A 148 0.01 -41.70 14.38
C ALA A 148 -1.45 -41.95 13.95
N SER A 149 -2.37 -41.05 14.31
CA SER A 149 -3.78 -41.12 13.90
C SER A 149 -3.93 -41.07 12.38
N PHE A 150 -3.25 -40.14 11.70
CA PHE A 150 -3.30 -39.98 10.25
C PHE A 150 -2.70 -41.19 9.52
N ARG A 151 -1.56 -41.71 9.99
CA ARG A 151 -0.95 -42.92 9.43
C ARG A 151 -1.90 -44.10 9.53
N GLY A 152 -2.56 -44.29 10.68
CA GLY A 152 -3.58 -45.32 10.86
C GLY A 152 -4.81 -45.11 9.95
N HIS A 153 -5.28 -43.88 9.80
CA HIS A 153 -6.39 -43.54 8.91
C HIS A 153 -6.06 -43.87 7.45
N LYS A 154 -4.85 -43.52 6.98
CA LYS A 154 -4.40 -43.81 5.62
C LYS A 154 -4.39 -45.31 5.33
N VAL A 155 -3.83 -46.12 6.23
CA VAL A 155 -3.83 -47.59 6.10
C VAL A 155 -5.25 -48.14 6.02
N ARG A 156 -6.17 -47.70 6.89
CA ARG A 156 -7.56 -48.19 6.85
C ARG A 156 -8.34 -47.75 5.61
N LYS A 157 -7.97 -46.62 4.99
CA LYS A 157 -8.58 -46.16 3.74
C LYS A 157 -8.06 -46.94 2.53
N ASP A 158 -6.78 -47.30 2.56
CA ASP A 158 -6.11 -48.00 1.46
C ASP A 158 -6.37 -49.53 1.48
N VAL A 159 -6.94 -50.07 2.55
CA VAL A 159 -7.43 -51.46 2.60
C VAL A 159 -8.86 -51.49 2.05
N PRO A 160 -9.10 -52.02 0.82
CA PRO A 160 -10.44 -52.24 0.33
C PRO A 160 -11.13 -53.33 1.16
N ASN A 161 -12.41 -53.11 1.49
CA ASN A 161 -13.29 -54.12 2.09
C ASN A 161 -13.66 -55.20 1.07
#